data_AF-A0A836VZN7-F1
#
_entry.id   AF-A0A836VZN7-F1
#
_cell.length_a   1.000
_cell.length_b   1.000
_cell.length_c   1.000
_cell.angle_alpha   90.00
_cell.angle_beta   90.00
_cell.angle_gamma   90.00
#
_symmetry.space_group_name_H-M   'P 1'
#
loop_
_entity.id
_entity.type
_entity.pdbx_description
1 polymer ?
#
loop_
_entity_poly.entity_id
_entity_poly.type
_entity_poly.pdbx_seq_one_letter_code
_entity_poly.pdbx_strand_id
1 'polypeptide(L)'
;MHPGSGKSALRRYLVPAFVAFACVLCFRFRCQQADLVRATAGGHGACLAQAFGPFVVPTAGAACLPGAEQAQRDDRDAKGRQKKYIVIRQGGYVEKVPVGADYRKRIKRLAPKEPIDSLKTFHIIPGFRIELVAAEPLVRDPVALAFDENGRLFVAELTTYSLLREKRLGRVSMLEDTDGDGKFDRSTVFADKLEWPTGVLPFAGGLFVCSSPVLLYLKDSDGDGRADSRDVVLNGFDTSNPNQCPNSLRWSFDSRV
;
A
#
# COMPACT_ATOMS: atom_id res chain seq x y z
N MET A 1 8.61 41.70 -35.89
CA MET A 1 9.33 40.40 -36.06
C MET A 1 9.13 39.56 -34.81
N HIS A 2 8.26 38.56 -34.86
CA HIS A 2 8.50 37.27 -34.16
C HIS A 2 9.47 36.44 -35.03
N PRO A 3 10.15 35.36 -34.55
CA PRO A 3 9.78 34.38 -33.50
C PRO A 3 10.95 34.04 -32.53
N GLY A 4 10.89 33.19 -31.50
CA GLY A 4 9.84 32.34 -30.93
C GLY A 4 10.37 31.48 -29.76
N SER A 5 9.44 30.80 -29.07
CA SER A 5 9.57 29.47 -28.43
C SER A 5 10.66 29.28 -27.33
N GLY A 6 10.40 28.88 -26.09
CA GLY A 6 9.22 28.28 -25.46
C GLY A 6 9.64 27.51 -24.18
N LYS A 7 8.62 27.07 -23.43
CA LYS A 7 8.60 26.02 -22.40
C LYS A 7 8.82 26.41 -20.94
N SER A 8 7.65 26.64 -20.32
CA SER A 8 7.24 26.31 -18.96
C SER A 8 7.97 25.13 -18.30
N ALA A 9 8.51 25.36 -17.10
CA ALA A 9 8.96 24.31 -16.19
C ALA A 9 7.93 24.12 -15.07
N LEU A 10 6.85 23.39 -15.39
CA LEU A 10 6.00 22.72 -14.40
C LEU A 10 6.84 21.62 -13.74
N ARG A 11 7.38 21.87 -12.54
CA ARG A 11 8.00 20.85 -11.70
C ARG A 11 6.91 19.89 -11.20
N ARG A 12 6.74 18.78 -11.91
CA ARG A 12 5.99 17.62 -11.44
C ARG A 12 6.76 16.98 -10.28
N TYR A 13 6.20 17.05 -9.08
CA TYR A 13 6.63 16.25 -7.94
C TYR A 13 6.25 14.79 -8.20
N LEU A 14 7.24 13.95 -8.50
CA LEU A 14 7.12 12.50 -8.53
C LEU A 14 7.68 11.99 -7.20
N VAL A 15 6.81 11.57 -6.29
CA VAL A 15 7.20 10.85 -5.07
C VAL A 15 7.15 9.35 -5.41
N PRO A 16 8.28 8.64 -5.53
CA PRO A 16 8.22 7.18 -5.60
C PRO A 16 7.95 6.65 -4.19
N ALA A 17 6.86 5.89 -4.07
CA ALA A 17 6.56 5.10 -2.88
C ALA A 17 7.69 4.07 -2.67
N PHE A 18 8.53 4.32 -1.68
CA PHE A 18 9.50 3.35 -1.19
C PHE A 18 8.80 2.39 -0.24
N VAL A 19 8.69 1.13 -0.66
CA VAL A 19 8.32 0.01 0.21
C VAL A 19 9.51 -0.27 1.12
N ALA A 20 9.38 0.06 2.40
CA ALA A 20 10.38 -0.23 3.42
C ALA A 20 10.07 -1.56 4.12
N PHE A 21 11.07 -2.44 4.14
CA PHE A 21 11.07 -3.71 4.84
C PHE A 21 11.32 -3.49 6.35
N ALA A 22 10.52 -4.18 7.18
CA ALA A 22 10.75 -4.52 8.59
C ALA A 22 11.05 -3.37 9.57
N CYS A 23 10.05 -2.52 9.81
CA CYS A 23 9.63 -2.08 11.14
C CYS A 23 8.26 -1.42 10.96
N VAL A 24 7.25 -2.00 11.59
CA VAL A 24 5.85 -1.70 11.33
C VAL A 24 5.38 -0.65 12.35
N LEU A 25 5.15 0.57 11.87
CA LEU A 25 4.81 1.71 12.72
C LEU A 25 3.51 2.34 12.22
N CYS A 26 2.50 2.38 13.09
CA CYS A 26 1.36 3.26 12.88
C CYS A 26 1.69 4.62 13.49
N PHE A 27 1.77 5.64 12.64
CA PHE A 27 2.00 7.02 13.06
C PHE A 27 0.73 7.85 12.95
N ARG A 28 0.43 8.62 14.00
CA ARG A 28 -0.61 9.65 13.94
C ARG A 28 0.01 10.96 13.46
N PHE A 29 -0.57 11.55 12.43
CA PHE A 29 -0.28 12.91 11.98
C PHE A 29 -1.40 13.83 12.45
N ARG A 30 -1.09 14.80 13.31
CA ARG A 30 -2.02 15.89 13.67
C ARG A 30 -1.52 17.18 13.04
N CYS A 31 -2.40 17.82 12.24
CA CYS A 31 -2.18 19.17 11.75
C CYS A 31 -2.49 20.15 12.90
N GLN A 32 -1.54 21.03 13.23
CA GLN A 32 -1.77 22.10 14.20
C GLN A 32 -2.02 23.39 13.40
N GLN A 33 -3.28 23.60 13.00
CA GLN A 33 -3.71 24.84 12.33
C GLN A 33 -5.08 25.29 12.85
N ALA A 34 -5.05 26.00 13.97
CA ALA A 34 -5.89 27.19 14.08
C ALA A 34 -5.27 28.25 13.14
N ASP A 35 -6.11 29.08 12.51
CA ASP A 35 -5.75 30.16 11.57
C ASP A 35 -5.54 29.77 10.09
N LEU A 36 -6.63 29.37 9.42
CA LEU A 36 -6.77 29.61 7.96
C LEU A 36 -8.24 29.68 7.53
N VAL A 37 -8.98 30.61 8.14
CA VAL A 37 -10.28 31.07 7.61
C VAL A 37 -10.03 32.36 6.81
N ARG A 38 -10.05 32.22 5.48
CA ARG A 38 -10.30 33.24 4.41
C ARG A 38 -9.29 33.14 3.27
N ALA A 39 -9.70 32.48 2.19
CA ALA A 39 -9.39 32.93 0.83
C ALA A 39 -10.34 32.26 -0.19
N THR A 40 -11.44 32.98 -0.43
CA THR A 40 -12.10 33.20 -1.73
C THR A 40 -12.59 32.03 -2.59
N ALA A 41 -13.92 31.96 -2.66
CA ALA A 41 -14.71 31.49 -3.77
C ALA A 41 -14.38 32.19 -5.11
N GLY A 42 -14.62 31.49 -6.22
CA GLY A 42 -14.62 32.04 -7.58
C GLY A 42 -14.60 30.91 -8.62
N GLY A 43 -15.78 30.49 -9.09
CA GLY A 43 -15.95 29.40 -10.05
C GLY A 43 -15.67 29.78 -11.51
N HIS A 44 -15.70 28.77 -12.39
CA HIS A 44 -16.40 28.71 -13.68
C HIS A 44 -16.22 27.30 -14.26
N GLY A 45 -17.32 26.68 -14.69
CA GLY A 45 -17.31 25.38 -15.34
C GLY A 45 -17.06 25.50 -16.85
N ALA A 46 -16.64 24.39 -17.47
CA ALA A 46 -17.17 23.90 -18.74
C ALA A 46 -16.53 22.55 -19.11
N CYS A 47 -17.39 21.70 -19.65
CA CYS A 47 -17.14 20.40 -20.25
C CYS A 47 -16.04 20.39 -21.32
N LEU A 48 -15.35 19.25 -21.44
CA LEU A 48 -14.99 18.69 -22.74
C LEU A 48 -14.80 17.17 -22.61
N ALA A 49 -15.81 16.46 -23.12
CA ALA A 49 -15.80 15.04 -23.38
C ALA A 49 -15.27 14.77 -24.79
N GLN A 50 -14.73 13.55 -24.98
CA GLN A 50 -14.40 12.88 -26.25
C GLN A 50 -13.09 13.36 -26.91
N ALA A 51 -12.20 12.53 -27.47
CA ALA A 51 -12.21 11.09 -27.77
C ALA A 51 -10.75 10.64 -27.92
N PHE A 52 -10.38 9.44 -27.47
CA PHE A 52 -9.38 8.59 -28.13
C PHE A 52 -9.70 7.13 -27.81
N GLY A 53 -9.84 6.33 -28.87
CA GLY A 53 -10.37 4.96 -28.85
C GLY A 53 -9.46 3.91 -28.19
N PRO A 54 -9.90 2.64 -28.18
CA PRO A 54 -9.30 1.58 -27.39
C PRO A 54 -7.92 1.23 -27.94
N PHE A 55 -6.89 1.43 -27.12
CA PHE A 55 -5.56 0.88 -27.39
C PHE A 55 -5.58 -0.61 -27.04
N VAL A 56 -5.72 -1.44 -28.06
CA VAL A 56 -5.58 -2.89 -27.99
C VAL A 56 -4.11 -3.21 -27.67
N VAL A 57 -3.83 -3.69 -26.47
CA VAL A 57 -2.54 -4.29 -26.12
C VAL A 57 -2.59 -5.77 -26.50
N PRO A 58 -1.67 -6.29 -27.32
CA PRO A 58 -1.67 -7.70 -27.69
C PRO A 58 -1.39 -8.56 -26.46
N THR A 59 -2.26 -9.53 -26.25
CA THR A 59 -2.13 -10.63 -25.30
C THR A 59 -0.87 -11.45 -25.59
N ALA A 60 0.16 -11.28 -24.76
CA ALA A 60 1.18 -12.30 -24.58
C ALA A 60 0.95 -12.94 -23.21
N GLY A 61 0.39 -14.15 -23.23
CA GLY A 61 0.12 -14.93 -22.03
C GLY A 61 1.41 -15.20 -21.24
N ALA A 62 1.41 -14.83 -19.97
CA ALA A 62 2.38 -15.27 -19.01
C ALA A 62 1.74 -16.35 -18.14
N ALA A 63 1.68 -17.57 -18.68
CA ALA A 63 1.50 -18.77 -17.87
C ALA A 63 2.83 -19.03 -17.14
N CYS A 64 2.88 -18.86 -15.82
CA CYS A 64 3.96 -19.41 -15.00
C CYS A 64 3.51 -20.76 -14.44
N LEU A 65 3.89 -21.84 -15.13
CA LEU A 65 3.82 -23.22 -14.65
C LEU A 65 4.83 -23.47 -13.52
N PRO A 66 4.59 -24.47 -12.65
CA PRO A 66 5.49 -24.86 -11.58
C PRO A 66 6.75 -25.52 -12.15
N GLY A 67 7.90 -25.14 -11.61
CA GLY A 67 9.20 -25.48 -12.17
C GLY A 67 9.79 -24.30 -12.92
N ALA A 68 10.25 -23.29 -12.18
CA ALA A 68 11.24 -22.37 -12.72
C ALA A 68 12.56 -23.15 -12.85
N GLU A 69 12.63 -24.06 -13.82
CA GLU A 69 13.89 -24.36 -14.46
C GLU A 69 14.40 -23.00 -14.92
N GLN A 70 15.45 -22.52 -14.26
CA GLN A 70 16.13 -21.30 -14.66
C GLN A 70 16.39 -21.46 -16.14
N ALA A 71 15.62 -20.76 -16.99
CA ALA A 71 16.01 -20.58 -18.36
C ALA A 71 17.37 -19.91 -18.27
N GLN A 72 18.44 -20.72 -18.39
CA GLN A 72 19.81 -20.26 -18.48
C GLN A 72 19.79 -19.37 -19.71
N ARG A 73 19.57 -18.06 -19.50
CA ARG A 73 19.81 -17.07 -20.54
C ARG A 73 21.21 -17.36 -21.00
N ASP A 74 21.36 -17.62 -22.29
CA ASP A 74 22.64 -18.05 -22.84
C ASP A 74 23.68 -16.96 -22.51
N ASP A 75 24.45 -17.21 -21.47
CA ASP A 75 25.45 -16.31 -20.93
C ASP A 75 26.68 -16.27 -21.86
N ARG A 76 26.61 -16.87 -23.06
CA ARG A 76 27.67 -16.78 -24.07
C ARG A 76 27.46 -15.59 -25.00
N ASP A 77 28.55 -14.91 -25.34
CA ASP A 77 28.58 -13.87 -26.36
C ASP A 77 28.40 -14.49 -27.77
N ALA A 78 28.27 -13.64 -28.80
CA ALA A 78 28.11 -14.10 -30.19
C ALA A 78 29.28 -14.97 -30.71
N LYS A 79 30.37 -15.11 -29.92
CA LYS A 79 31.55 -15.93 -30.21
C LYS A 79 31.66 -17.14 -29.26
N GLY A 80 30.61 -17.46 -28.50
CA GLY A 80 30.56 -18.61 -27.59
C GLY A 80 31.30 -18.43 -26.26
N ARG A 81 31.79 -17.23 -25.93
CA ARG A 81 32.55 -16.95 -24.70
C ARG A 81 31.63 -16.46 -23.59
N GLN A 82 31.91 -16.80 -22.34
CA GLN A 82 31.12 -16.35 -21.20
C GLN A 82 31.10 -14.81 -21.10
N LYS A 83 29.89 -14.23 -21.08
CA LYS A 83 29.62 -12.80 -20.97
C LYS A 83 30.09 -12.34 -19.60
N LYS A 84 31.01 -11.38 -19.57
CA LYS A 84 31.44 -10.72 -18.32
C LYS A 84 30.41 -9.74 -17.78
N TYR A 85 29.53 -9.22 -18.64
CA TYR A 85 28.52 -8.22 -18.29
C TYR A 85 27.23 -8.43 -19.10
N ILE A 86 26.08 -8.23 -18.46
CA ILE A 86 24.78 -8.04 -19.11
C ILE A 86 24.63 -6.55 -19.39
N VAL A 87 24.21 -6.21 -20.60
CA VAL A 87 23.91 -4.83 -20.98
C VAL A 87 22.42 -4.62 -20.83
N ILE A 88 22.00 -3.84 -19.83
CA ILE A 88 20.60 -3.45 -19.68
C ILE A 88 20.42 -2.13 -20.44
N ARG A 89 19.49 -2.13 -21.41
CA ARG A 89 19.10 -0.93 -22.15
C ARG A 89 17.66 -0.58 -21.78
N GLN A 90 17.48 0.43 -20.93
CA GLN A 90 16.16 0.94 -20.56
C GLN A 90 16.14 2.46 -20.71
N GLY A 91 15.19 2.98 -21.50
CA GLY A 91 14.93 4.43 -21.60
C GLY A 91 16.13 5.31 -22.00
N GLY A 92 17.05 4.80 -22.83
CA GLY A 92 18.26 5.55 -23.23
C GLY A 92 19.46 5.40 -22.28
N TYR A 93 19.29 4.73 -21.13
CA TYR A 93 20.38 4.36 -20.24
C TYR A 93 20.95 2.99 -20.62
N VAL A 94 22.28 2.91 -20.73
CA VAL A 94 23.01 1.67 -21.00
C VAL A 94 23.90 1.37 -19.80
N GLU A 95 23.49 0.39 -18.98
CA GLU A 95 24.30 -0.08 -17.85
C GLU A 95 24.96 -1.42 -18.16
N LYS A 96 26.26 -1.53 -17.88
CA LYS A 96 27.00 -2.79 -17.94
C LYS A 96 27.05 -3.41 -16.55
N VAL A 97 26.29 -4.47 -16.38
CA VAL A 97 26.06 -5.13 -15.10
C VAL A 97 26.87 -6.43 -15.07
N PRO A 98 27.87 -6.60 -14.17
CA PRO A 98 28.74 -7.77 -14.22
C PRO A 98 27.96 -9.06 -13.92
N VAL A 99 28.17 -10.08 -14.74
CA VAL A 99 27.56 -11.41 -14.54
C VAL A 99 28.18 -12.01 -13.28
N GLY A 100 27.35 -12.35 -12.29
CA GLY A 100 27.80 -12.88 -10.99
C GLY A 100 28.24 -11.84 -9.96
N ALA A 101 28.00 -10.53 -10.18
CA ALA A 101 28.28 -9.54 -9.14
C ALA A 101 27.36 -9.72 -7.92
N ASP A 102 27.94 -9.70 -6.71
CA ASP A 102 27.17 -9.70 -5.48
C ASP A 102 26.66 -8.29 -5.17
N TYR A 103 25.43 -8.01 -5.60
CA TYR A 103 24.77 -6.70 -5.39
C TYR A 103 24.51 -6.40 -3.90
N ARG A 104 24.62 -7.39 -3.00
CA ARG A 104 24.53 -7.17 -1.55
C ARG A 104 25.56 -6.17 -1.04
N LYS A 105 26.73 -6.10 -1.69
CA LYS A 105 27.81 -5.16 -1.34
C LYS A 105 27.57 -3.73 -1.83
N ARG A 106 26.62 -3.53 -2.77
CA ARG A 106 26.29 -2.22 -3.34
C ARG A 106 25.20 -1.48 -2.58
N ILE A 107 24.40 -2.20 -1.79
CA ILE A 107 23.30 -1.63 -1.01
C ILE A 107 23.72 -1.61 0.46
N LYS A 108 23.86 -0.41 1.04
CA LYS A 108 24.08 -0.27 2.49
C LYS A 108 22.84 -0.80 3.20
N ARG A 109 22.95 -1.96 3.84
CA ARG A 109 21.89 -2.49 4.71
C ARG A 109 21.83 -1.66 5.98
N LEU A 110 20.65 -1.14 6.27
CA LEU A 110 20.38 -0.49 7.55
C LEU A 110 20.04 -1.58 8.56
N ALA A 111 20.56 -1.46 9.78
CA ALA A 111 20.11 -2.30 10.88
C ALA A 111 18.65 -1.95 11.23
N PRO A 112 17.83 -2.93 11.65
CA PRO A 112 16.54 -2.66 12.25
C PRO A 112 16.68 -1.68 13.43
N LYS A 113 15.66 -0.88 13.67
CA LYS A 113 15.60 0.06 14.78
C LYS A 113 14.42 -0.27 15.67
N GLU A 114 14.55 0.04 16.95
CA GLU A 114 13.40 0.03 17.85
C GLU A 114 12.33 1.03 17.36
N PRO A 115 11.03 0.75 17.58
CA PRO A 115 9.95 1.62 17.12
C PRO A 115 10.12 3.08 17.54
N ILE A 116 10.51 3.30 18.80
CA ILE A 116 10.72 4.65 19.35
C ILE A 116 11.94 5.35 18.74
N ASP A 117 13.00 4.61 18.40
CA ASP A 117 14.21 5.18 17.78
C ASP A 117 14.02 5.52 16.30
N SER A 118 13.04 4.88 15.65
CA SER A 118 12.67 5.17 14.27
C SER A 118 12.14 6.60 14.11
N LEU A 119 11.50 7.17 15.15
CA LEU A 119 11.04 8.57 15.17
C LEU A 119 12.16 9.57 14.82
N LYS A 120 13.39 9.29 15.25
CA LYS A 120 14.56 10.15 15.02
C LYS A 120 15.04 10.16 13.57
N THR A 121 14.49 9.30 12.72
CA THR A 121 14.89 9.17 11.30
C THR A 121 13.98 9.93 10.34
N PHE A 122 12.82 10.39 10.80
CA PHE A 122 11.89 11.11 9.96
C PHE A 122 12.32 12.57 9.79
N HIS A 123 12.20 13.06 8.57
CA HIS A 123 12.24 14.48 8.28
C HIS A 123 10.81 14.99 8.16
N ILE A 124 10.42 15.93 9.02
CA ILE A 124 9.04 16.40 9.15
C ILE A 124 8.97 17.87 8.69
N ILE A 125 7.92 18.21 7.95
CA ILE A 125 7.67 19.60 7.54
C ILE A 125 7.33 20.42 8.80
N PRO A 126 7.86 21.66 8.95
CA PRO A 126 7.50 22.53 10.07
C PRO A 126 5.98 22.68 10.25
N GLY A 127 5.52 22.67 11.50
CA GLY A 127 4.10 22.71 11.85
C GLY A 127 3.43 21.34 12.02
N PHE A 128 4.12 20.26 11.67
CA PHE A 128 3.66 18.89 11.90
C PHE A 128 4.50 18.19 12.96
N ARG A 129 3.87 17.22 13.64
CA ARG A 129 4.54 16.27 14.52
C ARG A 129 4.11 14.85 14.19
N ILE A 130 4.96 13.91 14.54
CA ILE A 130 4.74 12.48 14.37
C ILE A 130 4.74 11.82 15.75
N GLU A 131 3.74 10.98 16.02
CA GLU A 131 3.58 10.27 17.28
C GLU A 131 3.46 8.77 17.00
N LEU A 132 4.20 7.97 17.77
CA LEU A 132 4.05 6.52 17.76
C LEU A 132 2.84 6.14 18.61
N VAL A 133 1.81 5.54 17.98
CA VAL A 133 0.56 5.17 18.66
C VAL A 133 0.36 3.66 18.79
N ALA A 134 1.01 2.85 17.94
CA ALA A 134 1.02 1.40 18.04
C ALA A 134 2.26 0.83 17.32
N ALA A 135 2.81 -0.24 17.89
CA ALA A 135 3.91 -1.03 17.32
C ALA A 135 3.71 -2.51 17.64
N GLU A 136 4.59 -3.38 17.14
CA GLU A 136 4.63 -4.77 17.55
C GLU A 136 4.78 -4.88 19.09
N PRO A 137 4.08 -5.82 19.75
CA PRO A 137 3.26 -6.91 19.19
C PRO A 137 1.79 -6.56 18.90
N LEU A 138 1.34 -5.32 19.13
CA LEU A 138 -0.08 -4.94 18.98
C LEU A 138 -0.56 -5.05 17.55
N VAL A 139 0.30 -4.70 16.59
CA VAL A 139 0.01 -4.73 15.15
C VAL A 139 1.20 -5.30 14.39
N ARG A 140 0.94 -6.06 13.32
CA ARG A 140 1.98 -6.63 12.44
C ARG A 140 1.62 -6.45 10.96
N ASP A 141 2.58 -6.04 10.14
CA ASP A 141 2.43 -5.86 8.69
C ASP A 141 1.12 -5.17 8.25
N PRO A 142 0.82 -3.95 8.75
CA PRO A 142 -0.39 -3.20 8.45
C PRO A 142 -0.38 -2.76 6.99
N VAL A 143 -1.53 -2.92 6.36
CA VAL A 143 -1.77 -2.55 4.97
C VAL A 143 -2.76 -1.40 4.87
N ALA A 144 -3.82 -1.44 5.67
CA ALA A 144 -4.85 -0.42 5.72
C ALA A 144 -5.34 -0.23 7.16
N LEU A 145 -5.81 0.98 7.46
CA LEU A 145 -6.32 1.32 8.79
C LEU A 145 -7.51 2.27 8.71
N ALA A 146 -8.40 2.19 9.69
CA ALA A 146 -9.53 3.09 9.83
C ALA A 146 -10.03 3.14 11.27
N PHE A 147 -10.49 4.31 11.71
CA PHE A 147 -11.12 4.49 13.02
C PHE A 147 -12.62 4.27 12.90
N ASP A 148 -13.22 3.61 13.88
CA ASP A 148 -14.66 3.50 14.01
C ASP A 148 -15.27 4.67 14.81
N GLU A 149 -16.59 4.65 14.96
CA GLU A 149 -17.37 5.62 15.72
C GLU A 149 -17.02 5.69 17.22
N ASN A 150 -16.38 4.65 17.76
CA ASN A 150 -15.99 4.55 19.17
C ASN A 150 -14.51 4.91 19.39
N GLY A 151 -13.79 5.32 18.33
CA GLY A 151 -12.37 5.65 18.40
C GLY A 151 -11.42 4.45 18.40
N ARG A 152 -11.95 3.23 18.18
CA ARG A 152 -11.14 2.01 18.02
C ARG A 152 -10.49 2.02 16.64
N LEU A 153 -9.26 1.51 16.56
CA LEU A 153 -8.51 1.48 15.30
C LEU A 153 -8.52 0.07 14.71
N PHE A 154 -9.19 -0.09 13.58
CA PHE A 154 -9.14 -1.32 12.80
C PHE A 154 -7.95 -1.30 11.85
N VAL A 155 -7.18 -2.38 11.84
CA VAL A 155 -5.98 -2.53 11.02
C VAL A 155 -6.02 -3.82 10.24
N ALA A 156 -6.01 -3.72 8.91
CA ALA A 156 -5.78 -4.86 8.03
C ALA A 156 -4.30 -5.25 8.07
N GLU A 157 -4.02 -6.49 8.44
CA GLU A 157 -2.69 -7.05 8.56
C GLU A 157 -2.45 -8.14 7.52
N LEU A 158 -1.34 -8.01 6.79
CA LEU A 158 -0.89 -8.99 5.81
C LEU A 158 0.42 -9.64 6.27
N THR A 159 0.29 -10.52 7.27
CA THR A 159 1.42 -11.17 7.97
C THR A 159 2.23 -12.16 7.12
N THR A 160 1.90 -12.34 5.84
CA THR A 160 2.69 -13.12 4.91
C THR A 160 2.69 -12.49 3.52
N TYR A 161 3.87 -12.39 2.92
CA TYR A 161 4.00 -11.92 1.55
C TYR A 161 3.44 -12.99 0.59
N SER A 162 2.23 -12.73 0.09
CA SER A 162 1.51 -13.22 -1.10
C SER A 162 1.65 -14.65 -1.65
N LEU A 163 2.76 -15.36 -1.48
CA LEU A 163 3.01 -16.66 -2.12
C LEU A 163 2.23 -17.80 -1.48
N LEU A 164 1.65 -17.58 -0.29
CA LEU A 164 0.90 -18.58 0.48
C LEU A 164 -0.59 -18.23 0.58
N ARG A 165 -1.21 -17.85 -0.55
CA ARG A 165 -2.64 -17.49 -0.66
C ARG A 165 -3.56 -18.48 0.04
N GLU A 166 -3.33 -19.78 -0.16
CA GLU A 166 -4.16 -20.87 0.38
C GLU A 166 -4.23 -20.88 1.91
N LYS A 167 -3.21 -20.33 2.58
CA LYS A 167 -3.18 -20.30 4.05
C LYS A 167 -4.06 -19.22 4.66
N ARG A 168 -4.52 -18.24 3.86
CA ARG A 168 -5.41 -17.14 4.29
C ARG A 168 -4.94 -16.49 5.60
N LEU A 169 -3.66 -16.16 5.70
CA LEU A 169 -3.05 -15.65 6.94
C LEU A 169 -3.34 -14.16 7.20
N GLY A 170 -4.12 -13.51 6.32
CA GLY A 170 -4.58 -12.16 6.54
C GLY A 170 -5.54 -12.09 7.71
N ARG A 171 -5.48 -10.98 8.45
CA ARG A 171 -6.40 -10.69 9.55
C ARG A 171 -6.71 -9.21 9.62
N VAL A 172 -7.74 -8.87 10.37
CA VAL A 172 -7.99 -7.52 10.87
C VAL A 172 -7.87 -7.54 12.38
N SER A 173 -7.03 -6.66 12.92
CA SER A 173 -6.94 -6.42 14.35
C SER A 173 -7.70 -5.13 14.70
N MET A 174 -8.40 -5.16 15.83
CA MET A 174 -9.03 -4.00 16.46
C MET A 174 -8.16 -3.57 17.64
N LEU A 175 -7.64 -2.36 17.58
CA LEU A 175 -6.83 -1.75 18.62
C LEU A 175 -7.66 -0.81 19.47
N GLU A 176 -7.44 -0.87 20.77
CA GLU A 176 -8.11 -0.04 21.77
C GLU A 176 -7.08 0.66 22.65
N ASP A 177 -7.43 1.88 23.05
CA ASP A 177 -6.73 2.71 24.02
C ASP A 177 -7.61 2.68 25.28
N THR A 178 -7.18 1.94 26.30
CA THR A 178 -8.00 1.67 27.48
C THR A 178 -7.82 2.71 28.59
N ASP A 179 -6.77 3.53 28.52
CA ASP A 179 -6.46 4.57 29.50
C ASP A 179 -6.68 6.00 28.98
N GLY A 180 -6.93 6.16 27.68
CA GLY A 180 -7.24 7.43 27.02
C GLY A 180 -6.03 8.33 26.80
N ASP A 181 -4.81 7.80 26.86
CA ASP A 181 -3.57 8.57 26.65
C ASP A 181 -3.27 8.87 25.16
N GLY A 182 -4.06 8.29 24.25
CA GLY A 182 -3.93 8.41 22.80
C GLY A 182 -3.00 7.38 22.16
N LYS A 183 -2.49 6.41 22.92
CA LYS A 183 -1.74 5.25 22.45
C LYS A 183 -2.56 3.99 22.68
N PHE A 184 -2.50 3.09 21.71
CA PHE A 184 -3.18 1.82 21.82
C PHE A 184 -2.41 0.88 22.74
N ASP A 185 -3.12 0.17 23.60
CA ASP A 185 -2.56 -0.74 24.60
C ASP A 185 -3.16 -2.17 24.50
N ARG A 186 -4.31 -2.31 23.84
CA ARG A 186 -5.01 -3.58 23.64
C ARG A 186 -5.17 -3.87 22.16
N SER A 187 -4.95 -5.13 21.79
CA SER A 187 -5.15 -5.64 20.44
C SER A 187 -5.99 -6.91 20.47
N THR A 188 -7.10 -6.89 19.72
CA THR A 188 -7.99 -8.05 19.56
C THR A 188 -8.07 -8.41 18.09
N VAL A 189 -7.93 -9.69 17.75
CA VAL A 189 -8.17 -10.16 16.38
C VAL A 189 -9.67 -10.12 16.12
N PHE A 190 -10.12 -9.10 15.40
CA PHE A 190 -11.52 -8.91 15.04
C PHE A 190 -11.98 -9.92 13.99
N ALA A 191 -11.14 -10.18 12.99
CA ALA A 191 -11.41 -11.19 11.97
C ALA A 191 -10.11 -11.81 11.45
N ASP A 192 -10.11 -13.12 11.29
CA ASP A 192 -9.01 -13.91 10.75
C ASP A 192 -9.39 -14.61 9.44
N LYS A 193 -8.46 -15.40 8.89
CA LYS A 193 -8.68 -16.24 7.70
C LYS A 193 -9.05 -15.43 6.46
N LEU A 194 -8.50 -14.22 6.36
CA LEU A 194 -8.73 -13.30 5.26
C LEU A 194 -7.68 -13.52 4.16
N GLU A 195 -8.14 -13.33 2.94
CA GLU A 195 -7.32 -13.41 1.74
C GLU A 195 -6.96 -12.00 1.28
N TRP A 196 -5.68 -11.66 1.41
CA TRP A 196 -5.15 -10.34 1.04
C TRP A 196 -6.00 -9.15 1.50
N PRO A 197 -6.17 -8.97 2.83
CA PRO A 197 -6.89 -7.82 3.36
C PRO A 197 -6.14 -6.52 3.01
N THR A 198 -6.77 -5.67 2.22
CA THR A 198 -6.12 -4.52 1.57
C THR A 198 -6.90 -3.21 1.73
N GLY A 199 -8.08 -3.27 2.33
CA GLY A 199 -8.90 -2.10 2.66
C GLY A 199 -9.83 -2.41 3.82
N VAL A 200 -10.04 -1.43 4.70
CA VAL A 200 -10.97 -1.49 5.83
C VAL A 200 -11.77 -0.20 5.89
N LEU A 201 -13.07 -0.31 6.16
CA LEU A 201 -13.96 0.84 6.30
C LEU A 201 -15.08 0.53 7.33
N PRO A 202 -15.03 1.12 8.53
CA PRO A 202 -16.09 0.99 9.53
C PRO A 202 -17.41 1.56 9.02
N PHE A 203 -18.50 0.87 9.33
CA PHE A 203 -19.86 1.28 8.99
C PHE A 203 -20.89 0.56 9.85
N ALA A 204 -21.83 1.31 10.43
CA ALA A 204 -23.03 0.78 11.11
C ALA A 204 -22.74 -0.32 12.15
N GLY A 205 -21.72 -0.12 12.99
CA GLY A 205 -21.27 -1.09 13.99
C GLY A 205 -20.56 -2.31 13.41
N GLY A 206 -20.27 -2.32 12.11
CA GLY A 206 -19.51 -3.35 11.41
C GLY A 206 -18.34 -2.77 10.62
N LEU A 207 -17.76 -3.60 9.77
CA LEU A 207 -16.54 -3.30 9.03
C LEU A 207 -16.61 -3.88 7.62
N PHE A 208 -16.52 -3.01 6.61
CA PHE A 208 -16.21 -3.45 5.26
C PHE A 208 -14.73 -3.80 5.14
N VAL A 209 -14.43 -4.94 4.53
CA VAL A 209 -13.06 -5.41 4.31
C VAL A 209 -12.87 -5.86 2.86
N CYS A 210 -11.95 -5.20 2.15
CA CYS A 210 -11.48 -5.69 0.85
C CYS A 210 -10.57 -6.89 1.08
N SER A 211 -11.03 -8.07 0.68
CA SER A 211 -10.31 -9.34 0.78
C SER A 211 -10.49 -10.09 -0.53
N SER A 212 -9.67 -9.79 -1.55
CA SER A 212 -9.78 -10.39 -2.89
C SER A 212 -10.01 -11.91 -2.80
N PRO A 213 -11.00 -12.47 -3.52
CA PRO A 213 -11.82 -11.86 -4.58
C PRO A 213 -13.09 -11.11 -4.12
N VAL A 214 -13.28 -10.90 -2.82
CA VAL A 214 -14.54 -10.40 -2.24
C VAL A 214 -14.39 -9.07 -1.48
N LEU A 215 -15.50 -8.33 -1.42
CA LEU A 215 -15.75 -7.33 -0.39
C LEU A 215 -16.63 -7.96 0.68
N LEU A 216 -16.11 -8.03 1.90
CA LEU A 216 -16.83 -8.55 3.05
C LEU A 216 -17.44 -7.41 3.86
N TYR A 217 -18.59 -7.64 4.47
CA TYR A 217 -19.09 -6.89 5.61
C TYR A 217 -19.04 -7.80 6.84
N LEU A 218 -18.29 -7.38 7.84
CA LEU A 218 -18.06 -8.14 9.06
C LEU A 218 -18.73 -7.41 10.21
N LYS A 219 -19.43 -8.12 11.08
CA LYS A 219 -20.10 -7.51 12.23
C LYS A 219 -19.87 -8.34 13.47
N ASP A 220 -19.71 -7.67 14.59
CA ASP A 220 -19.74 -8.22 15.94
C ASP A 220 -21.10 -7.87 16.54
N SER A 221 -21.91 -8.88 16.82
CA SER A 221 -23.29 -8.70 17.30
C SER A 221 -23.42 -8.88 18.81
N ASP A 222 -22.44 -9.50 19.47
CA ASP A 222 -22.47 -9.80 20.91
C ASP A 222 -21.53 -8.89 21.74
N GLY A 223 -20.66 -8.13 21.07
CA GLY A 223 -19.77 -7.15 21.67
C GLY A 223 -18.50 -7.76 22.26
N ASP A 224 -18.13 -8.98 21.88
CA ASP A 224 -16.91 -9.64 22.37
C ASP A 224 -15.61 -9.13 21.69
N GLY A 225 -15.74 -8.26 20.69
CA GLY A 225 -14.64 -7.69 19.91
C GLY A 225 -14.21 -8.57 18.75
N ARG A 226 -15.02 -9.58 18.36
CA ARG A 226 -14.80 -10.46 17.22
C ARG A 226 -16.02 -10.50 16.33
N ALA A 227 -15.78 -10.48 15.02
CA ALA A 227 -16.86 -10.59 14.06
C ALA A 227 -17.48 -11.99 14.08
N ASP A 228 -18.77 -12.07 14.41
CA ASP A 228 -19.59 -13.28 14.38
C ASP A 228 -20.34 -13.41 13.04
N SER A 229 -20.63 -12.30 12.37
CA SER A 229 -21.20 -12.28 11.02
C SER A 229 -20.14 -11.99 9.95
N ARG A 230 -20.27 -12.68 8.80
CA ARG A 230 -19.44 -12.49 7.62
C ARG A 230 -20.27 -12.55 6.34
N ASP A 231 -20.62 -11.39 5.80
CA ASP A 231 -21.44 -11.26 4.60
C ASP A 231 -20.59 -10.88 3.38
N VAL A 232 -20.78 -11.55 2.26
CA VAL A 232 -20.16 -11.15 0.98
C VAL A 232 -21.04 -10.10 0.32
N VAL A 233 -20.57 -8.86 0.28
CA VAL A 233 -21.30 -7.72 -0.29
C VAL A 233 -21.09 -7.65 -1.80
N LEU A 234 -19.85 -7.92 -2.24
CA LEU A 234 -19.47 -7.95 -3.63
C LEU A 234 -18.44 -9.06 -3.86
N ASN A 235 -18.50 -9.70 -5.02
CA ASN A 235 -17.56 -10.73 -5.44
C ASN A 235 -17.17 -10.50 -6.91
N GLY A 236 -16.03 -11.04 -7.31
CA GLY A 236 -15.55 -10.99 -8.69
C GLY A 236 -14.31 -10.11 -8.89
N PHE A 237 -13.65 -9.69 -7.81
CA PHE A 237 -12.35 -9.05 -7.96
C PHE A 237 -11.31 -10.05 -8.46
N ASP A 238 -10.46 -9.59 -9.37
CA ASP A 238 -9.39 -10.43 -9.90
C ASP A 238 -8.39 -10.82 -8.80
N THR A 239 -7.87 -12.03 -8.90
CA THR A 239 -6.88 -12.63 -8.00
C THR A 239 -5.61 -13.03 -8.73
N SER A 240 -5.51 -12.76 -10.04
CA SER A 240 -4.34 -13.12 -10.85
C SER A 240 -3.08 -12.37 -10.43
N ASN A 241 -3.24 -11.13 -9.95
CA ASN A 241 -2.15 -10.26 -9.52
C ASN A 241 -2.34 -9.78 -8.07
N PRO A 242 -1.56 -10.29 -7.11
CA PRO A 242 -1.70 -9.92 -5.69
C PRO A 242 -1.31 -8.46 -5.39
N ASN A 243 -0.65 -7.78 -6.32
CA ASN A 243 -0.32 -6.36 -6.18
C ASN A 243 -1.46 -5.44 -6.65
N GLN A 244 -2.53 -6.00 -7.23
CA GLN A 244 -3.66 -5.27 -7.82
C GLN A 244 -4.99 -5.67 -7.16
N CYS A 245 -5.00 -5.72 -5.84
CA CYS A 245 -6.22 -5.92 -5.06
C CYS A 245 -7.01 -4.61 -4.92
N PRO A 246 -8.35 -4.68 -4.80
CA PRO A 246 -9.16 -3.51 -4.47
C PRO A 246 -8.76 -2.99 -3.09
N ASN A 247 -8.66 -1.68 -2.93
CA ASN A 247 -8.21 -1.05 -1.71
C ASN A 247 -8.85 0.34 -1.53
N SER A 248 -8.41 1.08 -0.52
CA SER A 248 -8.72 2.50 -0.36
C SER A 248 -10.22 2.83 -0.33
N LEU A 249 -11.02 1.99 0.31
CA LEU A 249 -12.44 2.26 0.56
C LEU A 249 -12.60 3.60 1.31
N ARG A 250 -13.47 4.47 0.81
CA ARG A 250 -13.75 5.78 1.40
C ARG A 250 -15.23 6.11 1.23
N TRP A 251 -15.81 6.71 2.27
CA TRP A 251 -17.10 7.38 2.12
C TRP A 251 -16.93 8.64 1.30
N SER A 252 -17.78 8.77 0.28
CA SER A 252 -18.02 10.01 -0.43
C SER A 252 -19.11 10.83 0.28
N PHE A 253 -19.19 12.13 -0.03
CA PHE A 253 -20.17 13.05 0.55
C PHE A 253 -21.62 12.71 0.21
N ASP A 254 -21.84 11.89 -0.81
CA ASP A 254 -23.16 11.38 -1.22
C ASP A 254 -23.56 10.08 -0.50
N SER A 255 -22.84 9.72 0.58
CA SER A 255 -23.09 8.51 1.37
C SER A 255 -22.99 7.24 0.52
N ARG A 256 -22.00 7.19 -0.37
CA ARG A 256 -21.63 6.02 -1.17
C ARG A 256 -20.14 5.70 -1.00
N VAL A 257 -19.81 4.44 -1.27
CA VAL A 257 -18.44 3.89 -1.26
C VAL A 257 -18.11 3.42 -2.67
#